data_AF-A0A524GFB8-F1
#
_entry.id   AF-A0A524GFB8-F1
#
_cell.length_a   1.000
_cell.length_b   1.000
_cell.length_c   1.000
_cell.angle_alpha   90.00
_cell.angle_beta   90.00
_cell.angle_gamma   90.00
#
_symmetry.space_group_name_H-M   'P 1'
#
loop_
_entity.id
_entity.type
_entity.pdbx_description
1 polymer ?
#
loop_
_entity_poly.entity_id
_entity_poly.type
_entity_poly.pdbx_seq_one_letter_code
_entity_poly.pdbx_strand_id
1 'polypeptide(L)'
;MAYEEVKISTPLLLRVLPVASILAFFGVWQLIIYLEIIPTTMLASPSQVISIFVEKLSEPNPDGAVLWVHAWTSIQEAFTGYILALLVGIPLGLLMGWFSVAEGLARPIFEMIRPIPPIAWIPLTIFWFGIGISGKVFI
;
A
#
# COMPACT_ATOMS: atom_id res chain seq x y z
N MET A 1 49.91 -10.69 17.85
CA MET A 1 48.98 -9.57 18.13
C MET A 1 47.59 -10.16 18.17
N ALA A 2 47.11 -10.52 19.37
CA ALA A 2 45.75 -11.02 19.57
C ALA A 2 44.84 -9.80 19.79
N TYR A 3 43.78 -9.70 19.00
CA TYR A 3 42.74 -8.68 19.14
C TYR A 3 41.92 -9.01 20.41
N GLU A 4 41.84 -8.07 21.35
CA GLU A 4 40.90 -8.16 22.47
C GLU A 4 39.48 -7.92 21.93
N GLU A 5 38.61 -8.92 22.06
CA GLU A 5 37.19 -8.76 21.80
C GLU A 5 36.59 -7.82 22.86
N VAL A 6 36.36 -6.56 22.48
CA VAL A 6 35.63 -5.61 23.32
C VAL A 6 34.18 -6.09 23.42
N LYS A 7 33.85 -6.72 24.56
CA LYS A 7 32.51 -7.22 24.85
C LYS A 7 31.59 -6.04 25.17
N ILE A 8 30.95 -5.48 24.14
CA ILE A 8 29.95 -4.41 24.32
C ILE A 8 28.70 -5.03 24.95
N SER A 9 28.61 -5.00 26.28
CA SER A 9 27.37 -5.33 26.99
C SER A 9 26.39 -4.18 26.81
N THR A 10 25.49 -4.30 25.84
CA THR A 10 24.36 -3.35 25.70
C THR A 10 23.59 -3.34 27.03
N PRO A 11 23.42 -2.19 27.70
CA PRO A 11 22.66 -2.11 28.94
C PRO A 11 21.22 -2.57 28.70
N LEU A 12 20.64 -3.30 29.66
CA LEU A 12 19.26 -3.81 29.58
C LEU A 12 18.26 -2.70 29.22
N LEU A 13 18.51 -1.48 29.68
CA LEU A 13 17.72 -0.29 29.37
C LEU A 13 17.57 -0.04 27.86
N LEU A 14 18.63 -0.17 27.06
CA LEU A 14 18.58 0.05 25.60
C LEU A 14 17.80 -1.04 24.86
N ARG A 15 17.60 -2.22 25.48
CA ARG A 15 16.76 -3.29 24.92
C ARG A 15 15.28 -3.12 25.27
N VAL A 16 14.97 -2.57 26.44
CA VAL A 16 13.59 -2.36 26.92
C VAL A 16 12.97 -1.09 26.35
N LEU A 17 13.76 -0.03 26.14
CA LEU A 17 13.27 1.26 25.65
C LEU A 17 12.46 1.18 24.34
N PRO A 18 12.85 0.42 23.30
CA PRO A 18 12.05 0.31 22.08
C PRO A 18 10.69 -0.38 22.30
N VAL A 19 10.64 -1.40 23.16
CA VAL A 19 9.37 -2.08 23.48
C VAL A 19 8.48 -1.15 24.29
N ALA A 20 9.06 -0.46 25.28
CA ALA A 20 8.34 0.50 26.10
C ALA A 20 7.78 1.67 25.27
N SER A 21 8.52 2.16 24.26
CA SER A 21 8.03 3.24 23.39
C SER A 21 6.86 2.80 22.51
N ILE A 22 6.90 1.59 21.96
CA ILE A 22 5.79 1.02 21.18
C ILE A 22 4.55 0.85 22.07
N LEU A 23 4.72 0.27 23.26
CA LEU A 23 3.62 0.10 24.21
C LEU A 23 3.05 1.44 24.68
N ALA A 24 3.91 2.43 24.94
CA ALA A 24 3.48 3.77 25.28
C ALA A 24 2.70 4.42 24.15
N PHE A 25 3.12 4.28 22.89
CA PHE A 25 2.40 4.77 21.72
C PHE A 25 0.97 4.19 21.64
N PHE A 26 0.83 2.86 21.69
CA PHE A 26 -0.49 2.23 21.67
C PHE A 26 -1.33 2.56 22.91
N GLY A 27 -0.70 2.67 24.08
CA GLY A 27 -1.36 3.06 25.32
C GLY A 27 -1.92 4.48 25.25
N VAL A 28 -1.15 5.43 24.74
CA VAL A 28 -1.60 6.82 24.54
C VAL A 28 -2.72 6.87 23.51
N TRP A 29 -2.58 6.18 22.38
CA TRP A 29 -3.64 6.13 21.37
C TRP A 29 -4.93 5.54 21.93
N GLN A 30 -4.87 4.39 22.61
CA GLN A 30 -6.03 3.80 23.27
C GLN A 30 -6.66 4.75 24.29
N LEU A 31 -5.83 5.44 25.09
CA LEU A 31 -6.30 6.34 26.13
C LEU A 31 -6.99 7.58 25.56
N ILE A 32 -6.47 8.17 24.48
CA ILE A 32 -7.09 9.32 23.82
C ILE A 32 -8.52 9.00 23.35
N ILE A 33 -8.72 7.80 22.79
CA ILE A 33 -10.05 7.35 22.36
C ILE A 33 -10.94 7.00 23.55
N TYR A 34 -10.40 6.29 24.55
CA TYR A 34 -11.15 5.91 25.75
C TYR A 34 -11.63 7.12 26.57
N LEU A 35 -10.83 8.17 26.63
CA LEU A 35 -11.19 9.44 27.27
C LEU A 35 -12.08 10.33 26.40
N GLU A 36 -12.55 9.83 25.25
CA GLU A 36 -13.40 10.56 24.30
C GLU A 36 -12.81 11.88 23.80
N ILE A 37 -11.48 12.05 23.88
CA ILE A 37 -10.78 13.24 23.35
C ILE A 37 -10.95 13.29 21.83
N ILE A 38 -10.93 12.13 21.18
CA ILE A 38 -11.26 11.96 19.76
C ILE A 38 -12.35 10.90 19.66
N PRO A 39 -13.46 11.18 18.95
CA PRO A 39 -14.54 10.21 18.79
C PRO A 39 -14.12 9.03 17.91
N THR A 40 -14.65 7.84 18.20
CA THR A 40 -14.39 6.60 17.46
C THR A 40 -14.84 6.65 16.00
N THR A 41 -15.67 7.62 15.63
CA THR A 41 -16.08 7.88 14.24
C THR A 41 -14.97 8.50 13.38
N MET A 42 -13.99 9.16 14.02
CA MET A 42 -12.84 9.77 13.34
C MET A 42 -11.59 8.90 13.42
N LEU A 43 -11.41 8.19 14.55
CA LEU A 43 -10.24 7.37 14.78
C LEU A 43 -10.61 6.11 15.57
N ALA A 44 -10.41 4.94 14.98
CA ALA A 44 -10.57 3.67 15.68
C ALA A 44 -9.50 3.51 16.77
N SER A 45 -9.85 2.90 17.90
CA SER A 45 -8.86 2.53 18.92
C SER A 45 -8.06 1.30 18.51
N PRO A 46 -6.83 1.12 19.02
CA PRO A 46 -6.04 -0.09 18.79
C PRO A 46 -6.81 -1.39 19.06
N SER A 47 -7.60 -1.44 20.14
CA SER A 47 -8.42 -2.60 20.47
C SER A 47 -9.51 -2.86 19.42
N GLN A 48 -10.13 -1.81 18.87
CA GLN A 48 -11.13 -1.93 17.81
C GLN A 48 -10.53 -2.42 16.49
N VAL A 49 -9.32 -1.97 16.15
CA VAL A 49 -8.61 -2.45 14.96
C VAL A 49 -8.38 -3.96 15.04
N ILE A 50 -7.93 -4.45 16.21
CA ILE A 50 -7.70 -5.88 16.42
C ILE A 50 -9.01 -6.66 16.38
N SER A 51 -10.07 -6.19 17.05
CA SER A 51 -11.35 -6.89 17.07
C SER A 51 -11.96 -6.99 15.68
N ILE A 52 -11.99 -5.89 14.92
CA ILE A 52 -12.51 -5.85 13.55
C ILE A 52 -11.65 -6.71 12.63
N PHE A 53 -10.32 -6.69 12.78
CA PHE A 53 -9.44 -7.55 11.99
C PHE A 53 -9.78 -9.04 12.16
N VAL A 54 -9.96 -9.50 13.41
CA VAL A 54 -10.32 -10.89 13.70
C VAL A 54 -11.73 -11.22 13.21
N GLU A 55 -12.69 -10.34 13.44
CA GLU A 55 -14.07 -10.48 12.97
C GLU A 55 -14.11 -10.64 11.45
N LYS A 56 -13.38 -9.79 10.72
CA LYS A 56 -13.29 -9.81 9.26
C LYS A 56 -12.63 -11.04 8.66
N LEU A 57 -12.00 -11.91 9.45
CA LEU A 57 -11.53 -13.20 8.94
C LEU A 57 -12.70 -14.14 8.58
N SER A 58 -13.87 -13.94 9.18
CA SER A 58 -15.03 -14.83 9.03
C SER A 58 -16.36 -14.12 8.78
N GLU A 59 -16.51 -12.86 9.19
CA GLU A 59 -17.73 -12.08 9.09
C GLU A 59 -17.69 -11.15 7.87
N PRO A 60 -18.58 -11.33 6.87
CA PRO A 60 -18.61 -10.48 5.69
C PRO A 60 -19.22 -9.10 5.94
N ASN A 61 -19.99 -8.89 7.00
CA ASN A 61 -20.56 -7.58 7.28
C ASN A 61 -19.48 -6.58 7.72
N PRO A 62 -19.62 -5.27 7.43
CA PRO A 62 -20.74 -4.61 6.74
C PRO A 62 -20.55 -4.41 5.23
N ASP A 63 -19.35 -4.65 4.69
CA ASP A 63 -18.99 -4.40 3.28
C ASP A 63 -19.34 -5.56 2.33
N GLY A 64 -19.84 -6.67 2.86
CA GLY A 64 -20.35 -7.82 2.11
C GLY A 64 -19.30 -8.88 1.79
N ALA A 65 -18.06 -8.77 2.30
CA ALA A 65 -17.04 -9.79 2.10
C ALA A 65 -16.06 -9.91 3.29
N VAL A 66 -15.45 -11.09 3.40
CA VAL A 66 -14.40 -11.35 4.39
C VAL A 66 -13.05 -10.83 3.89
N LEU A 67 -12.11 -10.59 4.81
CA LEU A 67 -10.80 -10.01 4.55
C LEU A 67 -10.04 -10.73 3.43
N TRP A 68 -10.15 -12.06 3.38
CA TRP A 68 -9.49 -12.87 2.35
C TRP A 68 -9.98 -12.55 0.94
N VAL A 69 -11.28 -12.29 0.77
CA VAL A 69 -11.86 -11.92 -0.53
C VAL A 69 -11.32 -10.56 -0.96
N HIS A 70 -11.28 -9.57 -0.06
CA HIS A 70 -10.70 -8.26 -0.36
C HIS A 70 -9.22 -8.35 -0.73
N ALA A 71 -8.44 -9.11 0.04
CA ALA A 71 -7.02 -9.33 -0.25
C ALA A 71 -6.82 -9.97 -1.63
N TRP A 72 -7.63 -11.00 -1.95
CA TRP A 72 -7.58 -11.65 -3.24
C TRP A 72 -7.98 -10.71 -4.39
N THR A 73 -9.03 -9.90 -4.21
CA THR A 73 -9.43 -8.89 -5.19
C THR A 73 -8.32 -7.87 -5.43
N SER A 74 -7.65 -7.37 -4.39
CA SER A 74 -6.51 -6.46 -4.56
C SER A 74 -5.34 -7.10 -5.31
N ILE A 75 -5.05 -8.38 -5.06
CA ILE A 75 -4.05 -9.13 -5.80
C ILE A 75 -4.46 -9.26 -7.27
N GLN A 76 -5.72 -9.61 -7.55
CA GLN A 76 -6.22 -9.74 -8.91
C GLN A 76 -6.15 -8.41 -9.67
N GLU A 77 -6.54 -7.31 -9.05
CA GLU A 77 -6.48 -5.96 -9.65
C GLU A 77 -5.02 -5.60 -10.00
N ALA A 78 -4.11 -5.70 -9.04
CA ALA A 78 -2.70 -5.37 -9.24
C ALA A 78 -2.01 -6.29 -10.27
N PHE A 79 -2.26 -7.60 -10.19
CA PHE A 79 -1.61 -8.56 -11.07
C PHE A 79 -2.14 -8.47 -12.50
N THR A 80 -3.44 -8.22 -12.68
CA THR A 80 -4.02 -8.03 -14.02
C THR A 80 -3.44 -6.78 -14.68
N GLY A 81 -3.38 -5.65 -13.96
CA GLY A 81 -2.76 -4.41 -14.46
C GLY A 81 -1.28 -4.62 -14.79
N TYR A 82 -0.54 -5.30 -13.91
CA TYR A 82 0.86 -5.63 -14.13
C TYR A 82 1.09 -6.48 -15.39
N ILE A 83 0.33 -7.55 -15.58
CA ILE A 83 0.47 -8.41 -16.77
C ILE A 83 0.16 -7.64 -18.05
N LEU A 84 -0.90 -6.82 -18.06
CA LEU A 84 -1.22 -5.96 -19.20
C LEU A 84 -0.09 -4.96 -19.48
N ALA A 85 0.48 -4.36 -18.44
CA ALA A 85 1.61 -3.45 -18.55
C ALA A 85 2.87 -4.16 -19.11
N LEU A 86 3.14 -5.41 -18.73
CA LEU A 86 4.23 -6.18 -19.31
C LEU A 86 3.98 -6.50 -20.79
N LEU A 87 2.77 -6.94 -21.13
CA LEU A 87 2.39 -7.33 -22.49
C LEU A 87 2.50 -6.16 -23.48
N VAL A 88 2.26 -4.91 -23.03
CA VAL A 88 2.36 -3.72 -23.88
C VAL A 88 3.71 -3.02 -23.71
N GLY A 89 4.16 -2.85 -22.47
CA GLY A 89 5.36 -2.08 -22.12
C GLY A 89 6.66 -2.77 -22.52
N ILE A 90 6.78 -4.11 -22.38
CA ILE A 90 7.99 -4.82 -22.81
C ILE A 90 8.17 -4.72 -24.32
N PRO A 91 7.18 -5.09 -25.17
CA PRO A 91 7.36 -4.97 -26.62
C PRO A 91 7.63 -3.54 -27.06
N LEU A 92 6.90 -2.55 -26.51
CA LEU A 92 7.11 -1.15 -26.85
C LEU A 92 8.50 -0.66 -26.44
N GLY A 93 8.97 -1.02 -25.23
CA GLY A 93 10.31 -0.69 -24.77
C GLY A 93 11.41 -1.33 -25.61
N LEU A 94 11.24 -2.60 -26.03
CA LEU A 94 12.16 -3.27 -26.95
C LEU A 94 12.18 -2.61 -28.32
N LEU A 95 11.01 -2.24 -28.86
CA LEU A 95 10.91 -1.52 -30.14
C LEU A 95 11.63 -0.17 -30.09
N MET A 96 11.45 0.59 -29.01
CA MET A 96 12.17 1.85 -28.80
C MET A 96 13.69 1.61 -28.68
N GLY A 97 14.12 0.51 -28.06
CA GLY A 97 15.54 0.16 -27.93
C GLY A 97 16.21 -0.29 -29.24
N TRP A 98 15.46 -0.91 -30.15
CA TRP A 98 15.99 -1.40 -31.44
C TRP A 98 15.85 -0.41 -32.59
N PHE A 99 14.85 0.48 -32.56
CA PHE A 99 14.54 1.37 -33.68
C PHE A 99 14.46 2.84 -33.24
N SER A 100 15.35 3.67 -33.77
CA SER A 100 15.39 5.12 -33.50
C SER A 100 14.09 5.84 -33.89
N VAL A 101 13.38 5.36 -34.91
CA VAL A 101 12.06 5.89 -35.29
C VAL A 101 11.01 5.61 -34.21
N ALA A 102 10.98 4.40 -33.65
CA ALA A 102 10.04 4.05 -32.59
C ALA A 102 10.33 4.84 -31.31
N GLU A 103 11.61 5.00 -30.96
CA GLU A 103 12.05 5.86 -29.86
C GLU A 103 11.57 7.31 -30.06
N GLY A 104 11.86 7.91 -31.22
CA GLY A 104 11.53 9.30 -31.51
C GLY A 104 10.03 9.60 -31.49
N LEU A 105 9.18 8.62 -31.86
CA LEU A 105 7.72 8.77 -31.84
C LEU A 105 7.13 8.58 -30.43
N ALA A 106 7.58 7.57 -29.68
CA ALA A 106 6.99 7.22 -28.39
C ALA A 106 7.50 8.11 -27.25
N ARG A 107 8.76 8.55 -27.30
CA ARG A 107 9.41 9.26 -26.19
C ARG A 107 8.70 10.56 -25.78
N PRO A 108 8.24 11.44 -26.68
CA PRO A 108 7.50 12.65 -26.28
C PRO A 108 6.21 12.34 -25.52
N ILE A 109 5.47 11.29 -25.92
CA ILE A 109 4.23 10.86 -25.25
C ILE A 109 4.55 10.42 -23.81
N PHE A 110 5.60 9.61 -23.62
CA PHE A 110 6.03 9.21 -22.29
C PHE A 110 6.49 10.38 -21.43
N GLU A 111 7.23 11.34 -22.00
CA GLU A 111 7.67 12.54 -21.27
C GLU A 111 6.49 13.41 -20.83
N MET A 112 5.40 13.47 -21.61
CA MET A 112 4.17 14.17 -21.24
C MET A 112 3.39 13.47 -20.12
N ILE A 113 3.32 12.14 -20.13
CA ILE A 113 2.53 11.35 -19.18
C ILE A 113 3.26 11.15 -17.84
N ARG A 114 4.58 10.98 -17.89
CA ARG A 114 5.43 10.68 -16.71
C ARG A 114 5.24 11.61 -15.49
N PRO A 115 5.06 12.94 -15.62
CA PRO A 115 4.87 13.81 -14.46
C PRO A 115 3.47 13.74 -13.86
N ILE A 116 2.48 13.13 -14.54
CA ILE A 116 1.11 13.07 -14.07
C ILE A 116 1.01 12.04 -12.94
N PRO A 117 0.63 12.44 -11.71
CA PRO A 117 0.48 11.49 -10.61
C PRO A 117 -0.57 10.42 -10.94
N PRO A 118 -0.37 9.14 -10.60
CA PRO A 118 -1.36 8.08 -10.84
C PRO A 118 -2.76 8.42 -10.29
N ILE A 119 -2.82 9.08 -9.12
CA ILE A 119 -4.08 9.50 -8.49
C ILE A 119 -4.88 10.52 -9.32
N ALA A 120 -4.22 11.29 -10.20
CA ALA A 120 -4.89 12.26 -11.07
C ALA A 120 -5.74 11.58 -12.15
N TRP A 121 -5.51 10.29 -12.42
CA TRP A 121 -6.26 9.52 -13.42
C TRP A 121 -7.61 9.01 -12.90
N ILE A 122 -7.87 9.03 -11.59
CA ILE A 122 -9.08 8.47 -10.99
C ILE A 122 -10.37 9.03 -11.63
N PRO A 123 -10.58 10.36 -11.75
CA PRO A 123 -11.84 10.89 -12.26
C PRO A 123 -12.10 10.49 -13.72
N LEU A 124 -11.06 10.53 -14.55
CA LEU A 124 -11.14 10.19 -15.97
C LEU A 124 -11.39 8.70 -16.18
N THR A 125 -10.74 7.87 -15.37
CA THR A 125 -10.91 6.43 -15.36
C THR A 125 -12.34 6.04 -14.97
N ILE A 126 -12.90 6.69 -13.95
CA ILE A 126 -14.30 6.48 -13.55
C ILE A 126 -15.24 6.92 -14.67
N PHE A 127 -14.94 8.02 -15.36
CA PHE A 127 -15.76 8.49 -16.49
C PHE A 127 -15.74 7.50 -17.67
N TRP A 128 -14.58 6.94 -18.02
CA TRP A 128 -14.44 6.03 -19.16
C TRP A 128 -14.91 4.61 -18.88
N PHE A 129 -14.54 4.06 -17.72
CA PHE A 129 -14.73 2.65 -17.39
C PHE A 129 -15.80 2.40 -16.33
N GLY A 130 -16.31 3.46 -15.68
CA GLY A 130 -17.19 3.34 -14.52
C GLY A 130 -16.45 2.94 -13.24
N ILE A 131 -17.23 2.69 -12.19
CA ILE A 131 -16.72 2.16 -10.92
C ILE A 131 -16.62 0.63 -11.05
N GLY A 132 -15.43 0.08 -10.84
CA GLY A 132 -15.23 -1.36 -10.88
C GLY A 132 -13.78 -1.77 -11.16
N ILE A 133 -13.60 -3.04 -11.47
CA ILE A 133 -12.27 -3.65 -11.68
C ILE A 133 -11.55 -3.02 -12.87
N SER A 134 -12.23 -2.78 -14.00
CA SER A 134 -11.60 -2.23 -15.21
C SER A 134 -10.89 -0.90 -14.95
N GLY A 135 -11.51 -0.01 -14.18
CA GLY A 135 -10.89 1.26 -13.82
C GLY A 135 -9.68 1.09 -12.90
N LYS A 136 -9.79 0.21 -11.90
CA LYS A 136 -8.66 -0.06 -10.98
C LYS A 136 -7.48 -0.74 -11.66
N VAL A 137 -7.73 -1.58 -12.66
CA VAL A 137 -6.71 -2.26 -13.47
C VAL A 137 -6.01 -1.29 -14.43
N PHE A 138 -6.70 -0.23 -14.85
CA PHE A 138 -6.14 0.80 -15.74
C PHE A 138 -5.12 1.72 -15.04
N ILE A 139 -5.36 2.04 -13.77
CA ILE A 139 -4.50 2.92 -12.94
C ILE A 139 -3.27 2.16 -12.46
#